data_AF-A0A0K8Q6L6-F1
#
_entry.id   AF-A0A0K8Q6L6-F1
#
_cell.length_a   1.000
_cell.length_b   1.000
_cell.length_c   1.000
_cell.angle_alpha   90.00
_cell.angle_beta   90.00
_cell.angle_gamma   90.00
#
_symmetry.space_group_name_H-M   'P 1'
#
loop_
_entity.id
_entity.type
_entity.pdbx_description
1 polymer ?
#
loop_
_entity_poly.entity_id
_entity_poly.type
_entity_poly.pdbx_seq_one_letter_code
_entity_poly.pdbx_strand_id
1 'polypeptide(L)'
;MILSSVQKTMSTAVETVIKDDKDGKFDATPYIGTLENGGVALAPFHDLDSAVPADLKSELDQLKKDIISGKIKVESKSSPSK
;
A
#
# COMPACT_ATOMS: atom_id res chain seq x y z
N MET A 1 -3.47 -20.22 -10.70
CA MET A 1 -2.28 -19.36 -10.78
C MET A 1 -2.68 -17.94 -10.41
N ILE A 2 -1.95 -17.29 -9.51
CA ILE A 2 -2.22 -15.92 -9.06
C ILE A 2 -1.00 -15.07 -9.46
N LEU A 3 -1.22 -14.04 -10.27
CA LEU A 3 -0.15 -13.15 -10.75
C LEU A 3 0.47 -12.36 -9.59
N SER A 4 -0.36 -11.65 -8.84
CA SER A 4 0.00 -10.98 -7.60
C SER A 4 -1.29 -10.67 -6.83
N SER A 5 -1.16 -10.18 -5.61
CA SER A 5 -2.28 -9.76 -4.77
C SER A 5 -2.03 -8.35 -4.23
N VAL A 6 -3.10 -7.55 -4.14
CA VAL A 6 -3.06 -6.29 -3.42
C VAL A 6 -3.11 -6.59 -1.93
N GLN A 7 -2.02 -6.32 -1.24
CA GLN A 7 -1.91 -6.46 0.20
C GLN A 7 -2.48 -5.21 0.85
N LYS A 8 -3.57 -5.37 1.60
CA LYS A 8 -4.08 -4.33 2.50
C LYS A 8 -3.53 -4.62 3.88
N THR A 9 -2.57 -3.82 4.32
CA THR A 9 -1.76 -4.06 5.53
C THR A 9 -2.51 -3.62 6.79
N MET A 10 -3.73 -4.14 6.97
CA MET A 10 -4.62 -3.79 8.08
C MET A 10 -4.05 -4.23 9.43
N SER A 11 -3.23 -5.28 9.48
CA SER A 11 -2.56 -5.71 10.72
C SER A 11 -1.64 -4.63 11.28
N THR A 12 -0.86 -3.98 10.43
CA THR A 12 0.01 -2.86 10.83
C THR A 12 -0.83 -1.65 11.26
N ALA A 13 -1.93 -1.37 10.58
CA ALA A 13 -2.85 -0.31 10.98
C ALA A 13 -3.42 -0.54 12.38
N VAL A 14 -3.90 -1.75 12.67
CA VAL A 14 -4.44 -2.11 14.00
C VAL A 14 -3.34 -2.09 15.07
N GLU A 15 -2.14 -2.55 14.77
CA GLU A 15 -1.01 -2.51 15.72
C GLU A 15 -0.61 -1.07 16.07
N THR A 16 -0.58 -0.17 15.09
CA THR A 16 -0.33 1.26 15.31
C THR A 16 -1.42 1.88 16.17
N VAL A 17 -2.70 1.60 15.89
CA VAL A 17 -3.82 2.12 16.71
C VAL A 17 -3.73 1.63 18.16
N ILE A 18 -3.38 0.37 18.40
CA ILE A 18 -3.20 -0.17 19.76
C ILE A 18 -2.02 0.50 20.47
N LYS A 19 -0.92 0.78 19.76
CA LYS A 19 0.23 1.51 20.30
C LYS A 19 -0.13 2.96 20.63
N ASP A 20 -0.84 3.63 19.74
CA ASP A 20 -1.28 5.01 19.94
C ASP A 20 -2.25 5.13 21.12
N ASP A 21 -3.16 4.17 21.30
CA ASP A 21 -4.04 4.09 22.47
C ASP A 21 -3.25 3.91 23.77
N LYS A 22 -2.26 3.00 23.75
CA LYS A 22 -1.36 2.79 24.89
C LYS A 22 -0.54 4.02 25.26
N ASP A 23 -0.12 4.81 24.27
CA ASP A 23 0.62 6.05 24.46
C ASP A 23 -0.28 7.26 24.76
N GLY A 24 -1.60 7.06 24.87
CA GLY A 24 -2.59 8.11 25.15
C GLY A 24 -2.81 9.09 23.99
N LYS A 25 -2.40 8.71 22.78
CA LYS A 25 -2.52 9.47 21.52
C LYS A 25 -3.62 8.92 20.62
N PHE A 26 -4.56 8.14 21.17
CA PHE A 26 -5.65 7.57 20.39
C PHE A 26 -6.37 8.67 19.60
N ASP A 27 -6.44 8.47 18.28
CA ASP A 27 -7.20 9.31 17.38
C ASP A 27 -8.31 8.46 16.74
N ALA A 28 -9.53 8.98 16.76
CA ALA A 28 -10.68 8.38 16.10
C ALA A 28 -10.71 8.69 14.59
N THR A 29 -9.72 9.43 14.07
CA THR A 29 -9.61 9.70 12.64
C THR A 29 -9.47 8.40 11.84
N PRO A 30 -10.17 8.28 10.69
CA PRO A 30 -10.05 7.10 9.84
C PRO A 30 -8.60 6.89 9.36
N TYR A 31 -8.04 5.73 9.65
CA TYR A 31 -6.74 5.35 9.09
C TYR A 31 -6.86 5.11 7.58
N ILE A 32 -6.19 5.93 6.78
CA ILE A 32 -6.10 5.74 5.33
C ILE A 32 -4.76 5.08 5.01
N GLY A 33 -4.80 3.82 4.59
CA GLY A 33 -3.64 3.10 4.07
C GLY A 33 -3.26 3.63 2.68
N THR A 34 -2.02 4.06 2.51
CA THR A 34 -1.41 4.50 1.26
C THR A 34 -0.21 3.61 0.92
N LEU A 35 0.34 3.77 -0.30
CA LEU A 35 1.63 3.15 -0.66
C LEU A 35 2.80 3.74 0.15
N GLU A 36 2.65 4.96 0.66
CA GLU A 36 3.67 5.67 1.44
C GLU A 36 3.75 5.14 2.89
N ASN A 37 2.60 4.98 3.56
CA ASN A 37 2.56 4.43 4.91
C ASN A 37 2.59 2.89 4.96
N GLY A 38 2.70 2.25 3.80
CA GLY A 38 2.72 0.79 3.67
C GLY A 38 1.38 0.13 4.01
N GLY A 39 0.28 0.89 4.16
CA GLY A 39 -1.06 0.37 4.38
C GLY A 39 -1.63 -0.35 3.16
N VAL A 40 -1.06 -0.11 1.98
CA VAL A 40 -1.31 -0.91 0.77
C VAL A 40 0.02 -1.25 0.11
N ALA A 41 0.19 -2.50 -0.32
CA ALA A 41 1.36 -2.96 -1.05
C ALA A 41 0.96 -3.94 -2.15
N LEU A 42 1.86 -4.14 -3.11
CA LEU A 42 1.74 -5.20 -4.10
C LEU A 42 2.57 -6.40 -3.62
N ALA A 43 1.95 -7.58 -3.55
CA ALA A 43 2.66 -8.80 -3.19
C ALA A 43 3.69 -9.18 -4.27
N PRO A 44 4.76 -9.90 -3.91
CA PRO A 44 5.70 -10.45 -4.88
C PRO A 44 4.99 -11.34 -5.90
N PHE A 45 5.57 -11.47 -7.10
CA PHE A 45 5.04 -12.35 -8.14
C PHE A 45 5.33 -13.84 -7.88
N HIS A 46 5.98 -14.18 -6.76
CA HIS A 46 6.30 -15.53 -6.31
C HIS A 46 6.82 -16.41 -7.47
N ASP A 47 6.11 -17.48 -7.82
CA ASP A 47 6.49 -18.45 -8.86
C ASP A 47 6.45 -17.88 -10.28
N LEU A 48 5.78 -16.74 -10.48
CA LEU A 48 5.68 -16.02 -11.76
C LEU A 48 6.73 -14.91 -11.87
N ASP A 49 7.56 -14.68 -10.86
CA ASP A 49 8.56 -13.61 -10.84
C ASP A 49 9.57 -13.73 -12.01
N SER A 50 9.89 -14.97 -12.42
CA SER A 50 10.75 -15.24 -13.58
C SER A 50 10.06 -15.03 -14.93
N ALA A 51 8.72 -14.98 -14.97
CA ALA A 51 7.93 -14.67 -16.16
C ALA A 51 7.65 -13.16 -16.30
N VAL A 52 7.96 -12.37 -15.27
CA VAL A 52 7.81 -10.92 -15.27
C VAL A 52 9.11 -10.27 -15.76
N PRO A 53 9.08 -9.53 -16.89
CA PRO A 53 10.26 -8.83 -17.40
C PRO A 53 10.86 -7.88 -16.35
N ALA A 54 12.19 -7.78 -16.31
CA ALA A 54 12.88 -6.87 -15.39
C ALA A 54 12.48 -5.40 -15.60
N ASP A 55 12.24 -5.01 -16.86
CA ASP A 55 11.76 -3.67 -17.21
C ASP A 55 10.41 -3.38 -16.56
N LEU A 56 9.49 -4.35 -16.53
CA LEU A 56 8.17 -4.18 -15.92
C LEU A 56 8.27 -4.04 -14.39
N LYS A 57 9.21 -4.74 -13.74
CA LYS A 57 9.47 -4.55 -12.29
C LYS A 57 10.00 -3.15 -12.01
N SER A 58 10.90 -2.66 -12.84
CA SER A 58 11.46 -1.32 -12.71
C SER A 58 10.39 -0.24 -12.94
N GLU A 59 9.49 -0.44 -13.91
CA GLU A 59 8.33 0.43 -14.12
C GLU A 59 7.37 0.42 -12.93
N LEU A 60 7.11 -0.73 -12.31
CA LEU A 60 6.29 -0.83 -11.10
C LEU A 60 6.91 -0.08 -9.91
N ASP A 61 8.22 -0.18 -9.72
CA ASP A 61 8.93 0.58 -8.67
C ASP A 61 8.89 2.09 -8.94
N GLN A 62 9.04 2.49 -10.19
CA GLN A 62 8.95 3.90 -10.60
C GLN A 62 7.52 4.43 -10.46
N LEU A 63 6.51 3.65 -10.84
CA LEU A 63 5.10 3.98 -10.66
C LEU A 63 4.76 4.11 -9.17
N LYS A 64 5.27 3.22 -8.32
CA LYS A 64 5.11 3.34 -6.86
C LYS A 64 5.68 4.66 -6.35
N LYS A 65 6.88 5.06 -6.79
CA LYS A 65 7.50 6.34 -6.44
C LYS A 65 6.71 7.54 -6.98
N ASP A 66 6.21 7.46 -8.20
CA ASP A 66 5.41 8.52 -8.82
C ASP A 66 4.05 8.70 -8.12
N ILE A 67 3.44 7.62 -7.62
CA ILE A 67 2.23 7.69 -6.79
C ILE A 67 2.55 8.28 -5.40
N ILE A 68 3.63 7.83 -4.75
CA ILE A 68 4.04 8.35 -3.43
C ILE A 68 4.41 9.84 -3.50
N SER A 69 5.11 10.26 -4.55
CA SER A 69 5.45 11.68 -4.76
C SER A 69 4.25 12.55 -5.15
N GLY A 70 3.07 11.96 -5.37
CA GLY A 70 1.86 12.66 -5.78
C GLY A 70 1.86 13.09 -7.25
N LYS A 71 2.89 12.72 -8.02
CA LYS A 71 2.96 12.95 -9.48
C LYS A 71 1.86 12.18 -10.21
N ILE A 72 1.51 10.99 -9.73
CA ILE A 72 0.35 10.22 -10.17
C ILE A 72 -0.68 10.19 -9.03
N LYS A 73 -1.76 10.95 -9.19
CA LYS A 73 -2.92 10.86 -8.31
C LYS A 73 -3.82 9.71 -8.75
N VAL A 74 -3.98 8.73 -7.86
CA VAL A 74 -4.91 7.62 -8.07
C VAL A 74 -6.29 8.05 -7.58
N GLU A 75 -7.11 8.54 -8.51
CA GLU A 75 -8.50 8.90 -8.23
C GLU A 75 -9.41 7.72 -8.59
N SER A 76 -10.14 7.22 -7.60
CA SER A 76 -11.19 6.22 -7.81
C SER A 76 -12.41 6.60 -6.98
N LYS A 77 -13.60 6.41 -7.57
CA LYS A 77 -14.89 6.61 -6.88
C LYS A 77 -15.04 5.76 -5.61
N SER A 78 -14.23 4.71 -5.49
CA SER A 78 -14.21 3.78 -4.36
C SER A 78 -12.98 3.93 -3.48
N SER A 79 -12.09 4.89 -3.78
CA SER A 79 -11.00 5.24 -2.86
C SER A 79 -11.59 5.88 -1.61
N PRO A 80 -11.18 5.45 -0.40
CA PRO A 80 -11.61 6.11 0.83
C PRO A 80 -11.16 7.58 0.79
N SER A 81 -12.13 8.48 0.72
CA SER A 81 -11.90 9.91 0.92
C SER A 81 -11.91 10.21 2.42
N LYS A 82 -11.01 11.09 2.85
CA LYS A 82 -11.02 11.68 4.19
C LYS A 82 -12.39 12.27 4.54
#